data_AF-A0A1F5YSW0-F1
#
_entry.id   AF-A0A1F5YSW0-F1
#
_cell.length_a   1.000
_cell.length_b   1.000
_cell.length_c   1.000
_cell.angle_alpha   90.00
_cell.angle_beta   90.00
_cell.angle_gamma   90.00
#
_symmetry.space_group_name_H-M   'P 1'
#
loop_
_entity.id
_entity.type
_entity.pdbx_description
1 polymer ?
#
loop_
_entity_poly.entity_id
_entity_poly.type
_entity_poly.pdbx_seq_one_letter_code
_entity_poly.pdbx_strand_id
1 'polypeptide(L)'
;MGRISFFCFVIVLAALTSACSNAPPYSFITGPEHPGMSRIVIPAGGSLTLGASGANTVVTQSNIPSVSGQVLGTAFSVFGRAQSTLAGAGNLAVAARVNGDSTGYADISGSFSSGASGGSFDFSAIFVDFSDSGALFIGGALAYQGDISVNTTTYTVQTEIRIDGTLDFAGTFSGQIKFDNVRISAGTSGAPSYSGSLTVTSGGSAFNYSL
;
A
#
# COMPACT_ATOMS: atom_id res chain seq x y z
N MET A 1 23.02 6.90 25.17
CA MET A 1 21.64 7.18 24.70
C MET A 1 21.57 6.75 23.24
N GLY A 2 20.80 5.70 22.89
CA GLY A 2 20.81 5.20 21.49
C GLY A 2 20.13 3.85 21.23
N ARG A 3 19.34 3.31 22.16
CA ARG A 3 18.72 1.98 22.03
C ARG A 3 17.20 1.97 21.86
N ILE A 4 16.54 3.13 22.03
CA ILE A 4 15.07 3.25 21.97
C ILE A 4 14.58 3.31 20.51
N SER A 5 15.35 3.93 19.61
CA SER A 5 14.99 4.09 18.19
C SER A 5 14.95 2.75 17.43
N PHE A 6 15.85 1.82 17.76
CA PHE A 6 15.88 0.48 17.17
C PHE A 6 14.71 -0.40 17.65
N PHE A 7 14.25 -0.21 18.89
CA PHE A 7 13.15 -0.99 19.47
C PHE A 7 11.79 -0.59 18.89
N CYS A 8 11.54 0.72 18.69
CA CYS A 8 10.35 1.18 17.97
C CYS A 8 10.34 0.69 16.52
N PHE A 9 11.50 0.69 15.85
CA PHE A 9 11.63 0.25 14.46
C PHE A 9 11.28 -1.23 14.27
N VAL A 10 11.75 -2.11 15.17
CA VAL A 10 11.45 -3.55 15.14
C VAL A 10 9.96 -3.83 15.44
N ILE A 11 9.33 -3.06 16.34
CA ILE A 11 7.91 -3.22 16.67
C ILE A 11 7.00 -2.77 15.51
N VAL A 12 7.32 -1.65 14.85
CA VAL A 12 6.56 -1.15 13.68
C VAL A 12 6.65 -2.15 12.53
N LEU A 13 7.85 -2.66 12.22
CA LEU A 13 8.04 -3.65 11.16
C LEU A 13 7.35 -4.99 11.50
N ALA A 14 7.41 -5.44 12.76
CA ALA A 14 6.77 -6.68 13.21
C ALA A 14 5.24 -6.62 13.21
N ALA A 15 4.63 -5.48 13.59
CA ALA A 15 3.19 -5.28 13.56
C ALA A 15 2.62 -5.30 12.13
N LEU A 16 3.38 -4.79 11.15
CA LEU A 16 3.00 -4.80 9.73
C LEU A 16 3.22 -6.17 9.07
N THR A 17 4.27 -6.91 9.43
CA THR A 17 4.51 -8.26 8.87
C THR A 17 3.57 -9.33 9.43
N SER A 18 3.13 -9.20 10.69
CA SER A 18 2.23 -10.17 11.33
C SER A 18 0.76 -10.05 10.88
N ALA A 19 0.38 -8.91 10.29
CA ALA A 19 -0.90 -8.75 9.60
C ALA A 19 -0.99 -9.54 8.26
N CYS A 20 0.13 -10.10 7.78
CA CYS A 20 0.24 -10.65 6.42
C CYS A 20 0.29 -12.18 6.33
N SER A 21 0.39 -12.92 7.43
CA SER A 21 0.51 -14.39 7.35
C SER A 21 -0.82 -15.15 7.34
N ASN A 22 -1.95 -14.50 7.57
CA ASN A 22 -3.29 -15.07 7.41
C ASN A 22 -4.28 -13.90 7.29
N ALA A 23 -4.90 -13.70 6.12
CA ALA A 23 -6.03 -12.78 5.98
C ALA A 23 -7.35 -13.57 6.10
N PRO A 24 -7.96 -13.69 7.31
CA PRO A 24 -9.34 -14.12 7.50
C PRO A 24 -10.32 -12.96 7.15
N PRO A 25 -11.64 -13.23 7.03
CA PRO A 25 -12.59 -12.29 6.43
C PRO A 25 -12.71 -10.99 7.23
N TYR A 26 -12.67 -9.88 6.51
CA TYR A 26 -12.70 -8.50 6.99
C TYR A 26 -13.91 -8.22 7.89
N SER A 27 -13.69 -7.49 9.00
CA SER A 27 -14.75 -6.84 9.77
C SER A 27 -14.49 -5.33 9.82
N PHE A 28 -15.53 -4.57 9.46
CA PHE A 28 -15.51 -3.12 9.35
C PHE A 28 -15.59 -2.49 10.74
N ILE A 29 -14.66 -1.60 11.07
CA ILE A 29 -14.79 -0.67 12.20
C ILE A 29 -14.51 0.72 11.66
N THR A 30 -15.52 1.58 11.74
CA THR A 30 -15.43 3.00 11.38
C THR A 30 -14.59 3.74 12.42
N GLY A 31 -13.38 4.18 12.02
CA GLY A 31 -12.52 5.05 12.82
C GLY A 31 -12.71 6.53 12.45
N PRO A 32 -12.44 7.47 13.39
CA PRO A 32 -12.62 8.90 13.17
C PRO A 32 -11.55 9.47 12.23
N GLU A 33 -11.97 10.40 11.38
CA GLU A 33 -11.17 11.01 10.32
C GLU A 33 -10.20 12.05 10.91
N HIS A 34 -8.89 11.84 10.76
CA HIS A 34 -7.86 12.80 11.18
C HIS A 34 -7.76 13.98 10.18
N PRO A 35 -7.84 15.25 10.64
CA PRO A 35 -7.73 16.43 9.77
C PRO A 35 -6.26 16.84 9.59
N GLY A 36 -5.76 16.90 8.35
CA GLY A 36 -4.46 17.53 8.09
C GLY A 36 -3.68 17.11 6.84
N MET A 37 -4.11 16.12 6.05
CA MET A 37 -3.29 15.63 4.94
C MET A 37 -3.32 16.57 3.71
N SER A 38 -2.13 17.01 3.30
CA SER A 38 -1.87 17.83 2.11
C SER A 38 -2.35 17.16 0.81
N ARG A 39 -2.64 17.99 -0.21
CA ARG A 39 -3.15 17.56 -1.52
C ARG A 39 -2.14 16.65 -2.23
N ILE A 40 -2.53 15.40 -2.52
CA ILE A 40 -1.73 14.43 -3.28
C ILE A 40 -1.39 14.96 -4.67
N VAL A 41 -0.11 14.87 -5.01
CA VAL A 41 0.38 14.91 -6.39
C VAL A 41 0.67 13.47 -6.80
N ILE A 42 -0.15 12.91 -7.68
CA ILE A 42 0.09 11.57 -8.25
C ILE A 42 1.11 11.76 -9.38
N PRO A 43 2.31 11.16 -9.31
CA PRO A 43 3.27 11.24 -10.40
C PRO A 43 2.74 10.45 -11.61
N ALA A 44 2.95 10.98 -12.82
CA ALA A 44 2.71 10.22 -14.04
C ALA A 44 3.82 9.17 -14.20
N GLY A 45 3.48 7.90 -14.37
CA GLY A 45 4.47 6.87 -14.63
C GLY A 45 4.00 5.45 -14.35
N GLY A 46 4.89 4.51 -14.64
CA GLY A 46 4.65 3.08 -14.52
C GLY A 46 4.13 2.47 -15.81
N SER A 47 4.36 1.17 -15.98
CA SER A 47 3.90 0.43 -17.16
C SER A 47 3.62 -1.00 -16.79
N LEU A 48 2.61 -1.56 -17.45
CA LEU A 48 2.28 -2.98 -17.40
C LEU A 48 2.37 -3.53 -18.82
N THR A 49 3.39 -4.33 -19.06
CA THR A 49 3.65 -5.04 -20.31
C THR A 49 3.59 -6.57 -20.14
N LEU A 50 3.71 -7.07 -18.92
CA LEU A 50 3.64 -8.49 -18.55
C LEU A 50 2.25 -8.88 -17.99
N GLY A 51 1.95 -10.18 -18.01
CA GLY A 51 0.69 -10.74 -17.49
C GLY A 51 -0.49 -10.72 -18.47
N ALA A 52 -0.39 -10.02 -19.61
CA ALA A 52 -1.46 -9.92 -20.62
C ALA A 52 -1.70 -11.22 -21.42
N SER A 53 -0.83 -12.22 -21.31
CA SER A 53 -0.89 -13.48 -22.07
C SER A 53 -1.68 -14.61 -21.40
N GLY A 54 -2.21 -14.39 -20.19
CA GLY A 54 -3.08 -15.33 -19.47
C GLY A 54 -4.55 -15.21 -19.88
N ALA A 55 -5.42 -16.05 -19.31
CA ALA A 55 -6.87 -15.90 -19.44
C ALA A 55 -7.30 -14.57 -18.82
N ASN A 56 -7.40 -13.51 -19.63
CA ASN A 56 -7.87 -12.19 -19.22
C ASN A 56 -9.36 -12.24 -18.94
N THR A 57 -9.72 -12.73 -17.75
CA THR A 57 -11.10 -12.71 -17.30
C THR A 57 -11.48 -11.28 -16.95
N VAL A 58 -12.63 -10.82 -17.43
CA VAL A 58 -13.15 -9.50 -17.06
C VAL A 58 -13.54 -9.48 -15.57
N VAL A 59 -13.31 -8.35 -14.92
CA VAL A 59 -13.81 -8.12 -13.57
C VAL A 59 -15.34 -7.97 -13.62
N THR A 60 -16.02 -8.60 -12.66
CA THR A 60 -17.48 -8.57 -12.50
C THR A 60 -17.81 -8.28 -11.04
N GLN A 61 -19.05 -7.89 -10.76
CA GLN A 61 -19.48 -7.55 -9.39
C GLN A 61 -19.18 -8.65 -8.36
N SER A 62 -19.20 -9.93 -8.75
CA SER A 62 -18.97 -11.04 -7.84
C SER A 62 -17.49 -11.27 -7.49
N ASN A 63 -16.56 -10.80 -8.31
CA ASN A 63 -15.11 -11.03 -8.10
C ASN A 63 -14.33 -9.78 -7.69
N ILE A 64 -14.92 -8.57 -7.79
CA ILE A 64 -14.31 -7.30 -7.38
C ILE A 64 -13.65 -7.35 -6.00
N PRO A 65 -14.29 -7.87 -4.92
CA PRO A 65 -13.66 -7.87 -3.60
C PRO A 65 -12.35 -8.66 -3.58
N SER A 66 -12.32 -9.81 -4.27
CA SER A 66 -11.14 -10.66 -4.37
C SER A 66 -10.02 -9.98 -5.17
N VAL A 67 -10.35 -9.43 -6.35
CA VAL A 67 -9.39 -8.71 -7.21
C VAL A 67 -8.80 -7.49 -6.49
N SER A 68 -9.67 -6.69 -5.86
CA SER A 68 -9.26 -5.50 -5.12
C SER A 68 -8.36 -5.86 -3.94
N GLY A 69 -8.69 -6.93 -3.21
CA GLY A 69 -7.85 -7.43 -2.10
C GLY A 69 -6.47 -7.91 -2.58
N GLN A 70 -6.40 -8.58 -3.73
CA GLN A 70 -5.13 -9.02 -4.31
C GLN A 70 -4.26 -7.83 -4.73
N VAL A 71 -4.81 -6.89 -5.50
CA VAL A 71 -4.05 -5.71 -5.97
C VAL A 71 -3.63 -4.82 -4.80
N LEU A 72 -4.53 -4.58 -3.85
CA LEU A 72 -4.21 -3.81 -2.64
C LEU A 72 -3.12 -4.52 -1.81
N GLY A 73 -3.21 -5.84 -1.64
CA GLY A 73 -2.20 -6.63 -0.94
C GLY A 73 -0.81 -6.53 -1.58
N THR A 74 -0.72 -6.63 -2.91
CA THR A 74 0.55 -6.45 -3.64
C THR A 74 1.08 -5.02 -3.51
N ALA A 75 0.23 -4.01 -3.67
CA ALA A 75 0.62 -2.61 -3.45
C ALA A 75 1.11 -2.36 -2.00
N PHE A 76 0.53 -3.06 -1.02
CA PHE A 76 0.91 -2.93 0.38
C PHE A 76 2.22 -3.65 0.72
N SER A 77 2.57 -4.73 0.02
CA SER A 77 3.88 -5.37 0.16
C SER A 77 5.00 -4.37 -0.20
N VAL A 78 4.81 -3.60 -1.29
CA VAL A 78 5.73 -2.55 -1.71
C VAL A 78 5.80 -1.43 -0.69
N PHE A 79 4.67 -1.02 -0.11
CA PHE A 79 4.66 -0.05 1.00
C PHE A 79 5.56 -0.50 2.16
N GLY A 80 5.42 -1.75 2.63
CA GLY A 80 6.24 -2.27 3.73
C GLY A 80 7.74 -2.29 3.41
N ARG A 81 8.11 -2.72 2.20
CA ARG A 81 9.50 -2.70 1.72
C ARG A 81 10.03 -1.27 1.58
N ALA A 82 9.24 -0.36 1.02
CA ALA A 82 9.56 1.06 0.86
C ALA A 82 9.80 1.75 2.19
N GLN A 83 8.95 1.51 3.19
CA GLN A 83 9.06 2.11 4.52
C GLN A 83 10.40 1.76 5.18
N SER A 84 10.81 0.49 5.12
CA SER A 84 12.13 0.08 5.66
C SER A 84 13.30 0.79 4.99
N THR A 85 13.21 1.01 3.67
CA THR A 85 14.23 1.71 2.88
C THR A 85 14.27 3.20 3.21
N LEU A 86 13.11 3.85 3.24
CA LEU A 86 12.96 5.27 3.56
C LEU A 86 13.36 5.58 5.00
N ALA A 87 13.04 4.72 5.96
CA ALA A 87 13.40 4.93 7.36
C ALA A 87 14.92 4.89 7.59
N GLY A 88 15.67 4.12 6.78
CA GLY A 88 17.13 4.12 6.82
C GLY A 88 17.76 5.38 6.20
N ALA A 89 17.10 5.96 5.19
CA ALA A 89 17.61 7.13 4.45
C ALA A 89 17.10 8.48 4.97
N GLY A 90 15.95 8.52 5.64
CA GLY A 90 15.20 9.71 6.04
C GLY A 90 14.52 10.44 4.86
N ASN A 91 15.26 10.71 3.79
CA ASN A 91 14.74 11.32 2.58
C ASN A 91 15.41 10.75 1.33
N LEU A 92 14.60 10.31 0.37
CA LEU A 92 15.05 9.79 -0.93
C LEU A 92 14.69 10.80 -2.02
N ALA A 93 15.63 11.71 -2.29
CA ALA A 93 15.55 12.62 -3.43
C ALA A 93 15.81 11.91 -4.78
N VAL A 94 16.49 10.76 -4.75
CA VAL A 94 16.67 9.85 -5.89
C VAL A 94 15.89 8.59 -5.60
N ALA A 95 15.12 8.11 -6.58
CA ALA A 95 14.26 6.94 -6.38
C ALA A 95 15.08 5.69 -6.02
N ALA A 96 14.67 5.01 -4.95
CA ALA A 96 15.20 3.70 -4.58
C ALA A 96 14.34 2.61 -5.19
N ARG A 97 14.98 1.55 -5.67
CA ARG A 97 14.29 0.44 -6.31
C ARG A 97 13.91 -0.65 -5.32
N VAL A 98 12.65 -1.08 -5.38
CA VAL A 98 12.12 -2.28 -4.72
C VAL A 98 11.82 -3.31 -5.81
N ASN A 99 12.56 -4.41 -5.84
CA ASN A 99 12.33 -5.48 -6.82
C ASN A 99 11.15 -6.36 -6.39
N GLY A 100 10.40 -6.87 -7.37
CA GLY A 100 9.47 -7.98 -7.16
C GLY A 100 10.22 -9.31 -7.14
N ASP A 101 9.60 -10.34 -6.56
CA ASP A 101 10.22 -11.67 -6.43
C ASP A 101 10.14 -12.50 -7.73
N SER A 102 9.28 -12.14 -8.68
CA SER A 102 9.19 -12.80 -9.99
C SER A 102 9.89 -11.99 -11.08
N THR A 103 9.37 -10.79 -11.38
CA THR A 103 9.95 -9.81 -12.33
C THR A 103 9.41 -8.41 -12.01
N GLY A 104 9.98 -7.40 -12.68
CA GLY A 104 9.59 -6.00 -12.50
C GLY A 104 10.08 -5.38 -11.19
N TYR A 105 9.72 -4.12 -10.99
CA TYR A 105 10.14 -3.35 -9.83
C TYR A 105 9.19 -2.19 -9.56
N ALA A 106 9.29 -1.63 -8.36
CA ALA A 106 8.73 -0.35 -8.00
C ALA A 106 9.86 0.62 -7.66
N ASP A 107 9.86 1.80 -8.28
CA ASP A 107 10.75 2.90 -7.91
C ASP A 107 10.05 3.79 -6.89
N ILE A 108 10.69 3.98 -5.74
CA ILE A 108 10.15 4.66 -4.57
C ILE A 108 10.90 5.98 -4.37
N SER A 109 10.18 7.08 -4.24
CA SER A 109 10.78 8.39 -3.92
C SER A 109 9.91 9.18 -2.94
N GLY A 110 10.54 9.90 -2.02
CA GLY A 110 9.83 10.63 -0.98
C GLY A 110 10.57 10.62 0.36
N SER A 111 9.83 10.83 1.44
CA SER A 111 10.39 11.08 2.75
C SER A 111 9.74 10.25 3.85
N PHE A 112 10.53 9.98 4.88
CA PHE A 112 10.09 9.38 6.12
C PHE A 112 10.72 10.12 7.29
N SER A 113 9.89 10.71 8.13
CA SER A 113 10.30 11.37 9.37
C SER A 113 10.01 10.45 10.55
N SER A 114 10.94 10.32 11.48
CA SER A 114 10.72 9.60 12.74
C SER A 114 11.10 10.43 13.95
N GLY A 115 10.40 10.19 15.04
CA GLY A 115 10.58 10.79 16.35
C GLY A 115 10.22 9.81 17.47
N ALA A 116 10.37 10.26 18.71
CA ALA A 116 10.18 9.41 19.89
C ALA A 116 8.73 8.91 20.07
N SER A 117 7.76 9.63 19.52
CA SER A 117 6.32 9.35 19.67
C SER A 117 5.67 8.88 18.38
N GLY A 118 6.45 8.57 17.34
CA GLY A 118 5.90 8.27 16.03
C GLY A 118 6.71 8.80 14.86
N GLY A 119 6.11 8.80 13.68
CA GLY A 119 6.70 9.29 12.46
C GLY A 119 5.64 9.62 11.43
N SER A 120 6.04 10.27 10.35
CA SER A 120 5.18 10.54 9.20
C SER A 120 5.89 10.14 7.92
N PHE A 121 5.12 9.79 6.91
CA PHE A 121 5.65 9.44 5.60
C PHE A 121 4.82 10.10 4.51
N ASP A 122 5.54 10.50 3.46
CA ASP A 122 4.97 11.02 2.23
C ASP A 122 5.89 10.57 1.11
N PHE A 123 5.45 9.56 0.36
CA PHE A 123 6.23 8.99 -0.73
C PHE A 123 5.36 8.49 -1.87
N SER A 124 6.00 8.36 -3.03
CA SER A 124 5.41 7.81 -4.24
C SER A 124 6.07 6.49 -4.60
N ALA A 125 5.29 5.62 -5.23
CA ALA A 125 5.76 4.38 -5.84
C ALA A 125 5.33 4.34 -7.31
N ILE A 126 6.29 4.11 -8.20
CA ILE A 126 6.05 3.92 -9.64
C ILE A 126 6.33 2.45 -9.96
N PHE A 127 5.30 1.72 -10.36
CA PHE A 127 5.33 0.28 -10.61
C PHE A 127 5.58 0.00 -12.09
N VAL A 128 6.57 -0.85 -12.37
CA VAL A 128 6.91 -1.34 -13.70
C VAL A 128 6.90 -2.86 -13.67
N ASP A 129 5.81 -3.44 -14.18
CA ASP A 129 5.60 -4.89 -14.24
C ASP A 129 5.81 -5.62 -12.90
N PHE A 130 5.54 -4.94 -11.78
CA PHE A 130 5.87 -5.46 -10.45
C PHE A 130 5.05 -6.72 -10.15
N SER A 131 5.72 -7.79 -9.71
CA SER A 131 5.07 -9.00 -9.23
C SER A 131 5.91 -9.74 -8.18
N ASP A 132 5.26 -10.10 -7.08
CA ASP A 132 5.85 -11.00 -6.06
C ASP A 132 5.61 -12.48 -6.39
N SER A 133 4.48 -12.83 -7.00
CA SER A 133 4.11 -14.24 -7.20
C SER A 133 4.25 -14.74 -8.64
N GLY A 134 4.39 -13.82 -9.61
CA GLY A 134 4.25 -14.11 -11.04
C GLY A 134 2.80 -14.38 -11.48
N ALA A 135 1.83 -14.38 -10.55
CA ALA A 135 0.42 -14.62 -10.86
C ALA A 135 -0.38 -13.32 -11.07
N LEU A 136 0.09 -12.23 -10.48
CA LEU A 136 -0.45 -10.88 -10.63
C LEU A 136 0.69 -9.91 -10.91
N PHE A 137 0.56 -9.14 -11.97
CA PHE A 137 1.47 -8.07 -12.36
C PHE A 137 0.73 -6.74 -12.23
N ILE A 138 1.41 -5.73 -11.69
CA ILE A 138 0.87 -4.37 -11.57
C ILE A 138 1.81 -3.35 -12.18
N GLY A 139 1.24 -2.31 -12.78
CA GLY A 139 1.94 -1.16 -13.32
C GLY A 139 1.16 0.12 -13.03
N GLY A 140 1.83 1.27 -12.99
CA GLY A 140 1.19 2.55 -12.71
C GLY A 140 1.85 3.28 -11.54
N ALA A 141 1.10 4.12 -10.83
CA ALA A 141 1.65 4.94 -9.77
C ALA A 141 0.69 5.11 -8.59
N LEU A 142 1.25 5.01 -7.38
CA LEU A 142 0.57 5.29 -6.13
C LEU A 142 1.34 6.35 -5.32
N ALA A 143 0.58 7.18 -4.62
CA ALA A 143 1.06 8.03 -3.56
C ALA A 143 0.61 7.46 -2.21
N TYR A 144 1.54 7.43 -1.25
CA TYR A 144 1.34 6.97 0.11
C TYR A 144 1.63 8.10 1.06
N GLN A 145 0.67 8.39 1.91
CA GLN A 145 0.78 9.42 2.94
C GLN A 145 0.27 8.89 4.27
N GLY A 146 0.84 9.34 5.36
CA GLY A 146 0.27 9.02 6.65
C GLY A 146 1.22 9.15 7.82
N ASP A 147 0.74 8.66 8.94
CA ASP A 147 1.33 8.87 10.24
C ASP A 147 1.39 7.56 11.01
N ILE A 148 2.44 7.43 11.80
CA ILE A 148 2.67 6.37 12.76
C ILE A 148 2.67 7.05 14.12
N SER A 149 1.77 6.67 15.00
CA SER A 149 1.71 7.13 16.38
C SER A 149 2.13 6.02 17.32
N VAL A 150 3.08 6.31 18.21
CA VAL A 150 3.54 5.37 19.24
C VAL A 150 3.17 5.93 20.61
N ASN A 151 2.30 5.22 21.31
CA ASN A 151 2.06 5.49 22.73
C ASN A 151 3.17 4.82 23.54
N THR A 152 4.10 5.61 24.05
CA THR A 152 5.26 5.12 24.82
C THR A 152 4.90 4.59 26.21
N THR A 153 3.69 4.87 26.70
CA THR A 153 3.21 4.41 28.00
C THR A 153 2.59 3.01 27.89
N THR A 154 1.80 2.78 26.86
CA THR A 154 1.13 1.49 26.60
C THR A 154 1.89 0.61 25.60
N TYR A 155 2.97 1.12 25.02
CA TYR A 155 3.74 0.49 23.94
C TYR A 155 2.87 0.10 22.74
N THR A 156 1.81 0.86 22.49
CA THR A 156 0.91 0.62 21.36
C THR A 156 1.32 1.47 20.16
N VAL A 157 1.26 0.88 18.98
CA VAL A 157 1.50 1.54 17.69
C VAL A 157 0.18 1.64 16.95
N GLN A 158 -0.11 2.81 16.41
CA GLN A 158 -1.18 3.04 15.45
C GLN A 158 -0.57 3.60 14.18
N THR A 159 -0.95 3.04 13.04
CA THR A 159 -0.50 3.49 11.72
C THR A 159 -1.73 3.82 10.90
N GLU A 160 -1.74 5.01 10.30
CA GLU A 160 -2.74 5.41 9.31
C GLU A 160 -2.04 5.63 7.99
N ILE A 161 -2.59 5.02 6.93
CA ILE A 161 -2.01 5.05 5.59
C ILE A 161 -3.11 5.47 4.64
N ARG A 162 -2.87 6.53 3.90
CA ARG A 162 -3.68 7.00 2.79
C ARG A 162 -3.02 6.62 1.49
N ILE A 163 -3.81 6.04 0.59
CA ILE A 163 -3.40 5.60 -0.73
C ILE A 163 -4.25 6.30 -1.78
N ASP A 164 -3.58 6.94 -2.72
CA ASP A 164 -4.19 7.60 -3.86
C ASP A 164 -3.38 7.28 -5.11
N GLY A 165 -4.06 7.01 -6.23
CA GLY A 165 -3.36 6.69 -7.47
C GLY A 165 -4.12 5.70 -8.33
N THR A 166 -3.43 5.15 -9.32
CA THR A 166 -4.02 4.23 -10.28
C THR A 166 -3.01 3.16 -10.64
N LEU A 167 -3.47 1.91 -10.60
CA LEU A 167 -2.71 0.75 -11.04
C LEU A 167 -3.46 0.04 -12.15
N ASP A 168 -2.77 -0.26 -13.23
CA ASP A 168 -3.15 -1.31 -14.15
C ASP A 168 -2.71 -2.65 -13.56
N PHE A 169 -3.51 -3.69 -13.75
CA PHE A 169 -3.21 -5.04 -13.29
C PHE A 169 -3.50 -6.10 -14.34
N ALA A 170 -2.72 -7.18 -14.34
CA ALA A 170 -2.89 -8.33 -15.22
C ALA A 170 -2.48 -9.64 -14.54
N GLY A 171 -3.19 -10.72 -14.86
CA GLY A 171 -3.07 -12.03 -14.21
C GLY A 171 -4.28 -12.89 -14.57
N THR A 172 -4.95 -13.49 -13.59
CA THR A 172 -6.26 -14.14 -13.79
C THR A 172 -7.34 -13.16 -14.26
N PHE A 173 -7.23 -11.90 -13.81
CA PHE A 173 -8.08 -10.79 -14.23
C PHE A 173 -7.20 -9.67 -14.77
N SER A 174 -7.77 -8.83 -15.62
CA SER A 174 -7.09 -7.62 -16.09
C SER A 174 -7.99 -6.41 -16.02
N GLY A 175 -7.37 -5.25 -15.83
CA GLY A 175 -8.07 -3.98 -15.76
C GLY A 175 -7.22 -2.92 -15.09
N GLN A 176 -7.92 -1.89 -14.63
CA GLN A 176 -7.35 -0.78 -13.90
C GLN A 176 -8.09 -0.61 -12.59
N ILE A 177 -7.37 -0.29 -11.52
CA ILE A 177 -7.93 0.09 -10.24
C ILE A 177 -7.44 1.48 -9.86
N LYS A 178 -8.39 2.35 -9.54
CA LYS A 178 -8.12 3.70 -9.02
C LYS A 178 -8.40 3.70 -7.52
N PHE A 179 -7.42 4.13 -6.75
CA PHE A 179 -7.54 4.39 -5.32
C PHE A 179 -7.83 5.87 -5.13
N ASP A 180 -8.94 6.19 -4.46
CA ASP A 180 -9.35 7.56 -4.15
C ASP A 180 -9.56 7.69 -2.64
N ASN A 181 -8.56 8.26 -1.98
CA ASN A 181 -8.49 8.41 -0.52
C ASN A 181 -8.79 7.09 0.22
N VAL A 182 -8.18 6.00 -0.25
CA VAL A 182 -8.26 4.71 0.46
C VAL A 182 -7.42 4.79 1.72
N ARG A 183 -8.00 4.43 2.85
CA ARG A 183 -7.36 4.50 4.17
C ARG A 183 -7.20 3.12 4.76
N ILE A 184 -6.02 2.87 5.30
CA ILE A 184 -5.68 1.67 6.06
C ILE A 184 -5.28 2.13 7.45
N SER A 185 -5.99 1.65 8.47
CA SER A 185 -5.65 1.89 9.86
C SER A 185 -5.27 0.57 10.52
N ALA A 186 -4.06 0.50 11.07
CA ALA A 186 -3.52 -0.70 11.71
C ALA A 186 -3.01 -0.38 13.11
N GLY A 187 -3.33 -1.23 14.08
CA GLY A 187 -2.88 -1.12 15.47
C GLY A 187 -1.95 -2.27 15.86
N THR A 188 -1.30 -2.15 17.03
CA THR A 188 -0.45 -3.20 17.64
C THR A 188 -1.17 -4.54 17.89
N SER A 189 -2.49 -4.54 17.96
CA SER A 189 -3.32 -5.73 18.13
C SER A 189 -4.65 -5.52 17.41
N GLY A 190 -4.84 -6.17 16.26
CA GLY A 190 -6.06 -6.09 15.48
C GLY A 190 -5.80 -6.36 14.01
N ALA A 191 -6.82 -6.83 13.29
CA ALA A 191 -6.78 -6.82 11.84
C ALA A 191 -6.77 -5.36 11.35
N PRO A 192 -6.04 -5.05 10.26
CA PRO A 192 -6.12 -3.73 9.65
C PRO A 192 -7.57 -3.44 9.23
N SER A 193 -8.04 -2.22 9.48
CA SER A 193 -9.29 -1.72 8.91
C SER A 193 -9.01 -0.97 7.61
N TYR A 194 -9.94 -1.10 6.68
CA TYR A 194 -9.90 -0.46 5.37
C TYR A 194 -11.13 0.45 5.27
N SER A 195 -10.97 1.59 4.61
CA SER A 195 -12.09 2.49 4.31
C SER A 195 -11.78 3.33 3.09
N GLY A 196 -12.81 3.98 2.54
CA GLY A 196 -12.70 4.79 1.32
C GLY A 196 -13.31 4.08 0.13
N SER A 197 -12.95 4.55 -1.07
CA SER A 197 -13.52 4.03 -2.32
C SER A 197 -12.44 3.69 -3.32
N LEU A 198 -12.67 2.61 -4.05
CA LEU A 198 -11.90 2.25 -5.22
C LEU A 198 -12.82 2.12 -6.44
N THR A 199 -12.29 2.46 -7.60
CA THR A 199 -12.97 2.25 -8.88
C THR A 199 -12.19 1.22 -9.68
N VAL A 200 -12.81 0.09 -10.01
CA VAL A 200 -12.23 -0.92 -10.89
C VAL A 200 -12.82 -0.79 -12.28
N THR A 201 -11.97 -0.65 -13.30
CA THR A 201 -12.35 -0.61 -14.70
C THR A 201 -11.83 -1.86 -15.41
N SER A 202 -12.71 -2.63 -16.03
CA SER A 202 -12.36 -3.85 -16.78
C SER A 202 -13.40 -4.14 -17.85
N GLY A 203 -12.97 -4.61 -19.03
CA GLY A 203 -13.90 -4.98 -20.12
C GLY A 203 -14.83 -3.84 -20.57
N GLY A 204 -14.41 -2.57 -20.42
CA GLY A 204 -15.23 -1.39 -20.74
C GLY A 204 -16.27 -1.01 -19.68
N SER A 205 -16.34 -1.73 -18.56
CA SER A 205 -17.20 -1.41 -17.42
C SER A 205 -16.38 -0.82 -16.28
N ALA A 206 -16.98 0.09 -15.51
CA ALA A 206 -16.41 0.65 -14.29
C ALA A 206 -17.31 0.33 -13.10
N PHE A 207 -16.70 -0.10 -11.99
CA PHE A 207 -17.38 -0.51 -10.78
C PHE A 207 -16.81 0.27 -9.60
N ASN A 208 -17.67 0.93 -8.84
CA ASN A 208 -17.30 1.57 -7.59
C ASN A 208 -17.48 0.59 -6.44
N TYR A 209 -16.46 0.45 -5.61
CA TYR A 209 -16.46 -0.42 -4.46
C TYR A 209 -16.03 0.37 -3.22
N SER A 210 -16.86 0.31 -2.19
CA SER A 210 -16.56 0.90 -0.89
C SER A 210 -15.91 -0.14 0.01
N LEU A 211 -14.79 0.25 0.62
CA LEU A 211 -14.00 -0.56 1.55
C LEU A 211 -14.48 -0.43 3.00
#